data_AF-A0A7S1RTX4-F1
#
_entry.id   AF-A0A7S1RTX4-F1
#
_cell.length_a   1.000
_cell.length_b   1.000
_cell.length_c   1.000
_cell.angle_alpha   90.00
_cell.angle_beta   90.00
_cell.angle_gamma   90.00
#
_symmetry.space_group_name_H-M   'P 1'
#
loop_
_entity.id
_entity.type
_entity.pdbx_description
1 polymer ?
#
loop_
_entity_poly.entity_id
_entity_poly.type
_entity_poly.pdbx_seq_one_letter_code
_entity_poly.pdbx_strand_id
1 'polypeptide(L)'
;VHPMTQLATGMLAMQKDSAFTSQYNAGMKKNEYWEWALEDALDLVARIPVVAAYIYRRTFKDGKVPAYNSRLDWAANYAQMLGVNDSEEFKECTRLYLM
;
A
#
# COMPACT_ATOMS: atom_id res chain seq x y z
N VAL A 1 -16.20 -9.75 -7.05
CA VAL A 1 -15.99 -9.09 -5.73
C VAL A 1 -15.62 -7.65 -6.00
N HIS A 2 -16.31 -6.69 -5.37
CA HIS A 2 -16.07 -5.27 -5.59
C HIS A 2 -14.61 -4.88 -5.23
N PRO A 3 -13.93 -4.00 -5.99
CA PRO A 3 -12.53 -3.65 -5.73
C PRO A 3 -12.25 -3.17 -4.29
N MET A 4 -13.14 -2.35 -3.74
CA MET A 4 -13.02 -1.89 -2.34
C MET A 4 -13.13 -3.03 -1.32
N THR A 5 -13.93 -4.06 -1.61
CA THR A 5 -14.01 -5.26 -0.75
C THR A 5 -12.69 -6.02 -0.80
N GLN A 6 -12.10 -6.19 -1.99
CA GLN A 6 -10.78 -6.82 -2.13
C GLN A 6 -9.70 -6.04 -1.36
N LEU A 7 -9.75 -4.70 -1.42
CA LEU A 7 -8.81 -3.83 -0.71
C LEU A 7 -8.93 -4.00 0.81
N ALA A 8 -10.16 -3.90 1.34
CA ALA A 8 -10.41 -4.07 2.77
C ALA A 8 -9.98 -5.45 3.27
N THR A 9 -10.32 -6.51 2.54
CA THR A 9 -9.88 -7.88 2.89
C THR A 9 -8.35 -8.02 2.84
N GLY A 10 -7.70 -7.41 1.84
CA GLY A 10 -6.24 -7.41 1.75
C GLY A 10 -5.56 -6.69 2.93
N MET A 11 -6.10 -5.54 3.35
CA MET A 11 -5.60 -4.82 4.53
C MET A 11 -5.78 -5.64 5.81
N LEU A 12 -6.96 -6.24 6.01
CA LEU A 12 -7.22 -7.09 7.17
C LEU A 12 -6.31 -8.33 7.21
N ALA A 13 -5.99 -8.91 6.05
CA ALA A 13 -5.08 -10.05 5.98
C ALA A 13 -3.64 -9.72 6.44
N MET A 14 -3.22 -8.45 6.32
CA MET A 14 -1.90 -7.99 6.77
C MET A 14 -1.86 -7.67 8.27
N GLN A 15 -2.99 -7.61 8.96
CA GLN A 15 -3.06 -7.34 10.41
C GLN A 15 -2.19 -8.31 11.22
N LYS A 16 -2.00 -9.55 10.74
CA LYS A 16 -1.14 -10.56 11.38
C LYS A 16 0.31 -10.09 11.59
N ASP A 17 0.80 -9.17 10.75
CA ASP A 17 2.17 -8.66 10.76
C ASP A 17 2.28 -7.35 11.57
N SER A 18 1.22 -6.94 12.29
CA SER A 18 1.19 -5.70 13.10
C SER A 18 2.20 -5.76 14.25
N ALA A 19 3.19 -4.87 14.20
CA ALA A 19 4.18 -4.71 15.25
C ALA A 19 3.53 -4.13 16.52
N PHE A 20 2.57 -3.21 16.38
CA PHE A 20 1.83 -2.65 17.51
C PHE A 20 1.12 -3.74 18.31
N THR A 21 0.41 -4.65 17.63
CA THR A 21 -0.32 -5.74 18.30
C THR A 21 0.64 -6.66 19.07
N SER A 22 1.79 -6.98 18.47
CA SER A 22 2.81 -7.80 19.13
C SER A 22 3.34 -7.13 20.40
N GLN A 23 3.70 -5.85 20.35
CA GLN A 23 4.27 -5.12 21.48
C GLN A 23 3.23 -4.82 22.57
N TYR A 24 1.99 -4.54 22.17
CA TYR A 24 0.88 -4.35 23.10
C TYR A 24 0.67 -5.62 23.95
N ASN A 25 0.66 -6.79 23.30
CA ASN A 25 0.53 -8.08 23.99
C ASN A 25 1.72 -8.42 24.90
N ALA A 26 2.91 -7.87 24.61
CA ALA A 26 4.11 -8.01 25.43
C ALA A 26 4.14 -7.09 26.67
N GLY A 27 3.14 -6.21 26.85
CA GLY A 27 3.05 -5.32 28.02
C GLY A 27 3.69 -3.95 27.84
N MET A 28 3.72 -3.43 26.60
CA MET A 28 4.19 -2.08 26.28
C MET A 28 3.50 -0.97 27.10
N LYS A 29 4.26 0.08 27.45
CA LYS A 29 3.73 1.23 28.20
C LYS A 29 2.95 2.17 27.28
N LYS A 30 1.94 2.86 27.83
CA LYS A 30 1.08 3.78 27.08
C LYS A 30 1.83 4.91 26.37
N ASN A 31 2.97 5.37 26.90
CA ASN A 31 3.79 6.42 26.30
C ASN A 31 4.58 5.95 25.06
N GLU A 32 4.69 4.65 24.82
CA GLU A 32 5.40 4.05 23.68
C GLU A 32 4.44 3.68 22.54
N TYR A 33 3.12 3.81 22.73
CA TYR A 33 2.11 3.39 21.75
C TYR A 33 2.27 4.08 20.39
N TRP A 34 2.68 5.35 20.40
CA TRP A 34 2.81 6.14 19.17
C TRP A 34 3.94 5.62 18.28
N GLU A 35 5.00 5.03 18.85
CA GLU A 35 6.16 4.53 18.10
C GLU A 35 5.70 3.36 17.21
N TRP A 36 5.07 2.37 17.81
CA TRP A 36 4.63 1.18 17.09
C TRP A 36 3.39 1.41 16.24
N ALA A 37 2.55 2.37 16.62
CA ALA A 37 1.46 2.81 15.76
C ALA A 37 1.98 3.54 14.51
N LEU A 38 3.06 4.31 14.64
CA LEU A 38 3.73 4.96 13.52
C LEU A 38 4.39 3.95 12.59
N GLU A 39 5.11 2.96 13.14
CA GLU A 39 5.70 1.87 12.34
C GLU A 39 4.63 1.13 11.52
N ASP A 40 3.54 0.68 12.15
CA ASP A 40 2.45 0.01 11.43
C ASP A 40 1.79 0.93 10.39
N ALA A 41 1.66 2.24 10.67
CA ALA A 41 1.10 3.19 9.73
C ALA A 41 2.01 3.41 8.50
N LEU A 42 3.33 3.51 8.69
CA LEU A 42 4.31 3.63 7.61
C LEU A 42 4.32 2.38 6.74
N ASP A 43 4.30 1.20 7.37
CA ASP A 43 4.19 -0.08 6.68
C ASP A 43 2.91 -0.18 5.86
N LEU A 44 1.78 0.27 6.42
CA LEU A 44 0.49 0.24 5.74
C LEU A 44 0.47 1.20 4.54
N VAL A 45 1.00 2.43 4.68
CA VAL A 45 1.13 3.38 3.57
C VAL A 45 2.03 2.84 2.47
N ALA A 46 3.13 2.15 2.81
CA ALA A 46 4.01 1.53 1.82
C ALA A 46 3.33 0.38 1.06
N ARG A 47 2.48 -0.42 1.73
CA ARG A 47 1.85 -1.61 1.15
C ARG A 47 0.56 -1.33 0.38
N ILE A 48 -0.21 -0.28 0.72
CA ILE A 48 -1.49 0.05 0.07
C ILE A 48 -1.38 0.12 -1.46
N PRO A 49 -0.42 0.86 -2.07
CA PRO A 49 -0.37 0.99 -3.52
C PRO A 49 -0.10 -0.34 -4.22
N VAL A 50 0.69 -1.21 -3.60
CA VAL A 50 1.01 -2.53 -4.15
C VAL A 50 -0.26 -3.39 -4.21
N VAL A 51 -1.02 -3.42 -3.13
CA VAL A 51 -2.29 -4.17 -3.06
C VAL A 51 -3.32 -3.57 -4.01
N ALA A 52 -3.46 -2.24 -4.03
CA ALA A 52 -4.39 -1.54 -4.91
C ALA A 52 -4.06 -1.77 -6.40
N ALA A 53 -2.79 -1.71 -6.78
CA ALA A 53 -2.35 -1.98 -8.14
C ALA A 53 -2.60 -3.45 -8.53
N TYR A 54 -2.35 -4.39 -7.62
CA TYR A 54 -2.67 -5.79 -7.84
C TYR A 54 -4.18 -6.01 -8.06
N ILE A 55 -5.03 -5.39 -7.24
CA ILE A 55 -6.49 -5.48 -7.41
C ILE A 55 -6.92 -4.92 -8.76
N TYR A 56 -6.39 -3.75 -9.15
CA TYR A 56 -6.68 -3.14 -10.44
C TYR A 56 -6.28 -4.07 -11.59
N ARG A 57 -5.05 -4.58 -11.59
CA ARG A 57 -4.52 -5.47 -12.63
C ARG A 57 -5.29 -6.78 -12.71
N ARG A 58 -5.61 -7.38 -11.56
CA ARG A 58 -6.37 -8.63 -11.48
C ARG A 58 -7.81 -8.47 -11.96
N THR A 59 -8.43 -7.32 -11.70
CA THR A 59 -9.85 -7.09 -12.00
C THR A 59 -10.07 -6.60 -13.43
N PHE A 60 -9.17 -5.77 -13.96
CA PHE A 60 -9.38 -5.05 -15.23
C PHE A 60 -8.31 -5.31 -16.30
N LYS A 61 -7.23 -6.03 -15.98
CA LYS A 61 -6.12 -6.35 -16.89
C LYS A 61 -5.82 -7.86 -16.85
N ASP A 62 -4.56 -8.24 -17.03
CA ASP A 62 -4.07 -9.63 -17.10
C ASP A 62 -3.55 -10.17 -15.76
N GLY A 63 -3.73 -9.43 -14.66
CA GLY A 63 -3.24 -9.80 -13.34
C GLY A 63 -1.72 -9.68 -13.14
N LYS A 64 -0.96 -9.24 -14.15
CA LYS A 64 0.50 -9.06 -14.03
C LYS A 64 0.80 -7.67 -13.50
N VAL A 65 1.46 -7.61 -12.35
CA VAL A 65 1.92 -6.36 -11.73
C VAL A 65 3.39 -6.17 -12.05
N PRO A 66 3.80 -5.03 -12.65
CA PRO A 66 5.20 -4.67 -12.81
C PRO A 66 5.95 -4.66 -11.48
N ALA A 67 7.24 -5.01 -11.51
CA ALA A 67 8.08 -4.98 -10.32
C ALA A 67 8.22 -3.55 -9.77
N TYR A 68 8.29 -3.44 -8.44
CA TYR A 68 8.57 -2.19 -7.73
C TYR A 68 9.94 -1.64 -8.13
N ASN A 69 10.03 -0.31 -8.31
CA ASN A 69 11.27 0.38 -8.64
C ASN A 69 11.72 1.29 -7.50
N SER A 70 12.81 0.92 -6.83
CA SER A 70 13.35 1.68 -5.69
C SER A 70 13.90 3.07 -6.03
N ARG A 71 13.98 3.43 -7.32
CA ARG A 71 14.42 4.76 -7.76
C ARG A 71 13.26 5.75 -7.96
N LEU A 72 12.03 5.27 -7.93
CA LEU A 72 10.84 6.11 -8.08
C LEU A 72 10.24 6.48 -6.72
N ASP A 73 9.57 7.63 -6.68
CA ASP A 73 8.74 8.01 -5.55
C ASP A 73 7.51 7.11 -5.41
N TRP A 74 6.80 7.24 -4.28
CA TRP A 74 5.68 6.39 -3.91
C TRP A 74 4.52 6.45 -4.93
N ALA A 75 4.13 7.65 -5.36
CA ALA A 75 3.03 7.84 -6.31
C ALA A 75 3.42 7.40 -7.73
N ALA A 76 4.65 7.66 -8.16
CA ALA A 76 5.16 7.19 -9.44
C ALA A 76 5.28 5.66 -9.52
N ASN A 77 5.72 5.02 -8.43
CA ASN A 77 5.70 3.56 -8.33
C ASN A 77 4.28 3.02 -8.46
N TYR A 78 3.30 3.65 -7.80
CA TYR A 78 1.91 3.25 -7.94
C TYR A 78 1.40 3.35 -9.38
N ALA A 79 1.65 4.48 -10.04
CA ALA A 79 1.31 4.68 -11.45
C ALA A 79 1.94 3.61 -12.36
N GLN A 80 3.23 3.30 -12.14
CA GLN A 80 3.92 2.23 -12.86
C GLN A 80 3.27 0.86 -12.61
N MET A 81 2.95 0.52 -11.36
CA MET A 81 2.33 -0.76 -11.02
C MET A 81 0.91 -0.89 -11.61
N LEU A 82 0.14 0.21 -11.67
CA LEU A 82 -1.12 0.25 -12.41
C LEU A 82 -0.89 -0.02 -13.91
N GLY A 83 0.23 0.47 -14.45
CA GLY A 83 0.67 0.47 -15.86
C GLY A 83 -0.47 0.55 -16.86
N VAL A 84 -1.26 1.60 -16.64
CA VAL A 84 -2.23 2.14 -17.59
C VAL A 84 -1.51 2.86 -18.72
N ASN A 85 -0.45 3.60 -18.39
CA ASN A 85 0.39 4.35 -19.31
C ASN A 85 1.80 4.49 -18.68
N ASP A 86 2.85 4.41 -19.51
CA ASP A 86 4.24 4.58 -19.10
C ASP A 86 4.72 6.04 -19.20
N SER A 87 3.85 6.95 -19.64
CA SER A 87 4.18 8.37 -19.81
C SER A 87 4.40 9.08 -18.46
N GLU A 88 5.29 10.08 -18.45
CA GLU A 88 5.62 10.82 -17.23
C GLU A 88 4.42 11.69 -16.77
N GLU A 89 3.60 12.16 -17.70
CA GLU A 89 2.38 12.93 -17.42
C GLU A 89 1.37 12.13 -16.58
N PHE A 90 1.30 10.80 -16.78
CA PHE A 90 0.43 9.95 -15.96
C PHE A 90 0.95 9.83 -14.52
N LYS A 91 2.27 9.78 -14.33
CA LYS A 91 2.88 9.80 -13.00
C LYS A 91 2.67 11.15 -12.31
N GLU A 92 2.85 12.25 -13.02
CA GLU A 92 2.56 13.61 -12.50
C GLU A 92 1.09 13.76 -12.08
N CYS A 93 0.16 13.27 -12.90
CA CYS A 93 -1.26 13.26 -12.55
C CYS A 93 -1.54 12.42 -11.30
N THR A 94 -0.87 11.26 -11.16
CA THR A 94 -1.01 10.40 -9.99
C THR A 94 -0.41 11.05 -8.74
N ARG A 95 0.71 11.76 -8.86
CA ARG A 95 1.31 12.56 -7.77
C ARG A 95 0.34 13.65 -7.30
N LEU A 96 -0.27 14.37 -8.23
CA LEU A 96 -1.27 15.39 -7.93
C LEU A 96 -2.53 14.80 -7.26
N TYR A 97 -2.95 13.61 -7.67
CA TYR A 97 -4.15 12.97 -7.10
C TYR A 97 -3.95 12.46 -5.66
N LEU A 98 -2.72 12.08 -5.31
CA LEU A 98 -2.40 11.47 -4.02
C LEU A 98 -1.78 12.44 -3.01
N MET A 99 -1.47 13.68 -3.43
CA MET A 99 -1.15 14.82 -2.55
C MET A 99 -2.42 15.45 -1.99
#